data_AF-N2A5Q1-F1
#
_entry.id   AF-N2A5Q1-F1
#
_cell.length_a   1.000
_cell.length_b   1.000
_cell.length_c   1.000
_cell.angle_alpha   90.00
_cell.angle_beta   90.00
_cell.angle_gamma   90.00
#
_symmetry.space_group_name_H-M   'P 1'
#
loop_
_entity.id
_entity.type
_entity.pdbx_description
1 polymer ?
#
loop_
_entity_poly.entity_id
_entity_poly.type
_entity_poly.pdbx_seq_one_letter_code
_entity_poly.pdbx_strand_id
1 'polypeptide(L)'
;MRLPWNKEILGIPLILYMVLALNINIDNNSSIVDIYDRIFSLDGGIYDRCIDNKNFADVHRISVIKNQIHQISREIGIWMFENNSSEAYIPQSEYQKICNEVMHKSGNKTEILQQDFKIGNYFKLVKHCEGVATEDLYFIHRSIYEYFVAEYIYKSISDIAEVSAKELARILGKLLKGNLLKNEILRNLKYKIKLCKINNLGNIINDAFHMMLNDGMIYYTNQCYKNIFKCEMNVFANMLEIIHMFEGIDLKYTENMHKYLKINLNYSRQYKLT
;
A
#
# COMPACT_ATOMS: atom_id res chain seq x y z
N MET A 1 6.47 -29.16 -24.38
CA MET A 1 5.23 -28.40 -24.10
C MET A 1 5.59 -27.27 -23.14
N ARG A 2 5.74 -26.03 -23.63
CA ARG A 2 6.07 -24.86 -22.79
C ARG A 2 4.76 -24.27 -22.28
N LEU A 3 4.43 -24.49 -21.02
CA LEU A 3 3.31 -23.81 -20.38
C LEU A 3 3.73 -22.35 -20.11
N PRO A 4 2.97 -21.32 -20.53
CA PRO A 4 3.35 -19.93 -20.39
C PRO A 4 2.95 -19.42 -18.99
N TRP A 5 3.43 -20.08 -17.94
CA TRP A 5 3.19 -19.62 -16.58
C TRP A 5 3.96 -18.31 -16.35
N ASN A 6 3.29 -17.31 -15.81
CA ASN A 6 3.87 -16.01 -15.49
C ASN A 6 5.02 -16.19 -14.46
N LYS A 7 6.27 -16.02 -14.93
CA LYS A 7 7.49 -16.28 -14.16
C LYS A 7 7.56 -15.52 -12.84
N GLU A 8 6.85 -14.39 -12.74
CA GLU A 8 6.79 -13.58 -11.52
C GLU A 8 6.10 -14.29 -10.35
N ILE A 9 5.13 -15.16 -10.63
CA ILE A 9 4.39 -15.93 -9.61
C ILE A 9 5.20 -17.16 -9.20
N LEU A 10 5.73 -17.89 -10.19
CA LEU A 10 6.54 -19.09 -9.96
C LEU A 10 7.86 -18.76 -9.24
N GLY A 11 8.36 -17.53 -9.40
CA GLY A 11 9.55 -17.05 -8.71
C GLY A 11 9.37 -16.87 -7.20
N ILE A 12 8.13 -16.89 -6.69
CA ILE A 12 7.83 -16.73 -5.26
C ILE A 12 7.04 -17.97 -4.79
N PRO A 13 7.72 -19.03 -4.29
CA PRO A 13 7.09 -20.30 -3.94
C PRO A 13 5.85 -20.17 -3.06
N LEU A 14 5.87 -19.21 -2.14
CA LEU A 14 4.79 -18.97 -1.20
C LEU A 14 3.52 -18.41 -1.86
N ILE A 15 3.66 -17.53 -2.85
CA ILE A 15 2.52 -17.03 -3.64
C ILE A 15 1.96 -18.15 -4.50
N LEU A 16 2.83 -18.98 -5.09
CA LEU A 16 2.40 -20.18 -5.81
C LEU A 16 1.56 -21.11 -4.92
N TYR A 17 1.98 -21.36 -3.68
CA TYR A 17 1.17 -22.14 -2.73
C TYR A 17 -0.19 -21.50 -2.43
N MET A 18 -0.25 -20.17 -2.27
CA MET A 18 -1.53 -19.47 -2.05
C MET A 18 -2.46 -19.57 -3.26
N VAL A 19 -1.93 -19.43 -4.48
CA VAL A 19 -2.70 -19.61 -5.73
C VAL A 19 -3.28 -21.01 -5.80
N LEU A 20 -2.46 -22.04 -5.57
CA LEU A 20 -2.88 -23.44 -5.65
C LEU A 20 -3.93 -23.75 -4.57
N ALA A 21 -3.72 -23.30 -3.33
CA ALA A 21 -4.65 -23.54 -2.23
C ALA A 21 -6.03 -22.90 -2.47
N LEU A 22 -6.06 -21.71 -3.08
CA LEU A 22 -7.29 -20.98 -3.39
C LEU A 22 -7.89 -21.35 -4.75
N ASN A 23 -7.29 -22.30 -5.46
CA ASN A 23 -7.68 -22.69 -6.83
C ASN A 23 -7.85 -21.47 -7.76
N ILE A 24 -6.93 -20.51 -7.67
CA ILE A 24 -6.95 -19.30 -8.49
C ILE A 24 -6.50 -19.66 -9.91
N ASN A 25 -7.38 -19.47 -10.89
CA ASN A 25 -7.00 -19.67 -12.29
C ASN A 25 -6.01 -18.57 -12.74
N ILE A 26 -4.81 -18.99 -13.17
CA ILE A 26 -3.79 -18.12 -13.76
C ILE A 26 -3.89 -18.28 -15.28
N ASP A 27 -4.46 -17.28 -15.94
CA ASP A 27 -4.42 -17.19 -17.39
C ASP A 27 -3.19 -16.38 -17.83
N ASN A 28 -2.77 -16.52 -19.09
CA ASN A 28 -1.59 -15.83 -19.63
C ASN A 28 -1.68 -14.28 -19.55
N ASN A 29 -2.88 -13.74 -19.38
CA ASN A 29 -3.15 -12.30 -19.29
C ASN A 29 -3.31 -11.80 -17.84
N SER A 30 -3.27 -12.69 -16.84
CA SER A 30 -3.44 -12.29 -15.44
C SER A 30 -2.21 -11.53 -14.95
N SER A 31 -2.42 -10.29 -14.49
CA SER A 31 -1.40 -9.52 -13.79
C SER A 31 -1.13 -10.14 -12.42
N ILE A 32 0.09 -9.99 -11.90
CA ILE A 32 0.38 -10.41 -10.52
C ILE A 32 -0.48 -9.66 -9.50
N VAL A 33 -0.93 -8.45 -9.85
CA VAL A 33 -1.85 -7.64 -9.04
C VAL A 33 -3.24 -8.28 -8.98
N ASP A 34 -3.76 -8.83 -10.09
CA ASP A 34 -5.03 -9.56 -10.09
C ASP A 34 -4.99 -10.76 -9.14
N ILE A 35 -3.84 -11.41 -9.10
CA ILE A 35 -3.63 -12.58 -8.27
C ILE A 35 -3.58 -12.17 -6.81
N TYR A 36 -2.89 -11.08 -6.47
CA TYR A 36 -2.97 -10.54 -5.12
C TYR A 36 -4.38 -10.09 -4.73
N ASP A 37 -5.12 -9.43 -5.62
CA ASP A 37 -6.51 -9.03 -5.38
C ASP A 37 -7.39 -10.25 -5.06
N ARG A 38 -7.17 -11.39 -5.73
CA ARG A 38 -7.87 -12.65 -5.45
C ARG A 38 -7.37 -13.30 -4.15
N ILE A 39 -6.06 -13.38 -3.93
CA ILE A 39 -5.47 -13.97 -2.72
C ILE A 39 -5.94 -13.21 -1.47
N PHE A 40 -5.90 -11.88 -1.50
CA PHE A 40 -6.26 -11.01 -0.37
C PHE A 40 -7.70 -10.48 -0.46
N SER A 41 -8.54 -11.11 -1.29
CA SER A 41 -9.96 -10.83 -1.33
C SER A 41 -10.58 -11.11 0.04
N LEU A 42 -11.44 -10.21 0.49
CA LEU A 42 -12.26 -10.47 1.67
C LEU A 42 -13.25 -11.61 1.41
N ASP A 43 -13.66 -11.86 0.17
CA ASP A 43 -14.58 -12.94 -0.18
C ASP A 43 -13.90 -13.96 -1.09
N GLY A 44 -13.75 -15.20 -0.61
CA GLY A 44 -13.10 -16.30 -1.34
C GLY A 44 -11.57 -16.21 -1.39
N GLY A 45 -10.96 -15.37 -0.56
CA GLY A 45 -9.50 -15.24 -0.45
C GLY A 45 -8.91 -16.03 0.72
N ILE A 46 -7.62 -15.79 1.00
CA ILE A 46 -6.83 -16.49 2.02
C ILE A 46 -7.42 -16.39 3.43
N TYR A 47 -8.18 -15.33 3.71
CA TYR A 47 -8.79 -15.12 5.02
C TYR A 47 -9.93 -16.08 5.32
N ASP A 48 -10.60 -16.62 4.30
CA ASP A 48 -11.65 -17.61 4.49
C ASP A 48 -11.09 -19.00 4.85
N ARG A 49 -9.76 -19.17 4.77
CA ARG A 49 -9.03 -20.41 5.14
C ARG A 49 -9.62 -21.66 4.47
N CYS A 50 -10.19 -21.49 3.28
CA CYS A 50 -10.73 -22.54 2.46
C CYS A 50 -9.64 -23.13 1.55
N ILE A 51 -9.74 -24.43 1.29
CA ILE A 51 -8.98 -25.10 0.21
C ILE A 51 -10.00 -25.33 -0.91
N ASP A 52 -9.67 -24.99 -2.16
CA ASP A 52 -10.58 -25.08 -3.31
C ASP A 52 -11.92 -24.31 -3.12
N ASN A 53 -11.92 -23.21 -2.34
CA ASN A 53 -13.14 -22.48 -1.96
C ASN A 53 -14.20 -23.35 -1.25
N LYS A 54 -13.79 -24.45 -0.61
CA LYS A 54 -14.65 -25.33 0.18
C LYS A 54 -14.32 -25.23 1.65
N ASN A 55 -15.36 -25.21 2.47
CA ASN A 55 -15.25 -25.30 3.92
C ASN A 55 -15.29 -26.78 4.33
N PHE A 56 -14.20 -27.27 4.90
CA PHE A 56 -14.09 -28.66 5.37
C PHE A 56 -14.36 -28.82 6.88
N ALA A 57 -14.58 -27.70 7.59
CA ALA A 57 -14.81 -27.63 9.02
C ALA A 57 -15.59 -26.36 9.39
N ASP A 58 -15.80 -26.15 10.69
CA ASP A 58 -16.37 -24.91 11.24
C ASP A 58 -15.61 -23.67 10.77
N VAL A 59 -16.32 -22.54 10.71
CA VAL A 59 -15.76 -21.26 10.27
C VAL A 59 -14.55 -20.91 11.13
N HIS A 60 -13.39 -20.84 10.48
CA HIS A 60 -12.15 -20.52 11.17
C HIS A 60 -12.21 -19.07 11.70
N ARG A 61 -11.72 -18.84 12.92
CA ARG A 61 -11.69 -17.52 13.58
C ARG A 61 -11.11 -16.38 12.71
N ILE A 62 -10.16 -16.69 11.84
CA ILE A 62 -9.58 -15.75 10.84
C ILE A 62 -10.65 -15.20 9.88
N SER A 63 -11.58 -16.04 9.42
CA SER A 63 -12.67 -15.61 8.52
C SER A 63 -13.63 -14.65 9.23
N VAL A 64 -13.83 -14.81 10.54
CA VAL A 64 -14.65 -13.89 11.37
C VAL A 64 -14.02 -12.50 11.46
N ILE A 65 -12.69 -12.41 11.42
CA ILE A 65 -11.91 -11.19 11.71
C ILE A 65 -11.17 -10.67 10.46
N LYS A 66 -11.55 -11.17 9.28
CA LYS A 66 -10.82 -10.93 8.02
C LYS A 66 -10.70 -9.46 7.65
N ASN A 67 -11.75 -8.68 7.92
CA ASN A 67 -11.76 -7.23 7.72
C ASN A 67 -10.68 -6.52 8.54
N GLN A 68 -10.54 -6.92 9.81
CA GLN A 68 -9.54 -6.37 10.71
C GLN A 68 -8.14 -6.76 10.28
N ILE A 69 -7.91 -8.03 9.92
CA ILE A 69 -6.61 -8.49 9.42
C ILE A 69 -6.20 -7.73 8.16
N HIS A 70 -7.12 -7.59 7.22
CA HIS A 70 -6.87 -6.87 5.98
C HIS A 70 -6.54 -5.40 6.27
N GLN A 71 -7.32 -4.73 7.14
CA GLN A 71 -7.02 -3.36 7.56
C GLN A 71 -5.65 -3.24 8.22
N ILE A 72 -5.33 -4.10 9.19
CA ILE A 72 -4.04 -4.10 9.87
C ILE A 72 -2.90 -4.28 8.86
N SER A 73 -3.07 -5.15 7.86
CA SER A 73 -2.06 -5.36 6.81
C SER A 73 -1.79 -4.09 6.01
N ARG A 74 -2.84 -3.32 5.69
CA ARG A 74 -2.71 -2.04 5.01
C ARG A 74 -2.02 -0.97 5.87
N GLU A 75 -2.43 -0.85 7.13
CA GLU A 75 -1.85 0.11 8.09
C GLU A 75 -0.36 -0.20 8.37
N ILE A 76 0.00 -1.48 8.49
CA ILE A 76 1.39 -1.91 8.60
C ILE A 76 2.17 -1.56 7.33
N GLY A 77 1.59 -1.83 6.15
CA GLY A 77 2.21 -1.51 4.86
C GLY A 77 2.53 -0.01 4.76
N ILE A 78 1.56 0.86 5.03
CA ILE A 78 1.80 2.31 4.94
C ILE A 78 2.79 2.79 6.02
N TRP A 79 2.74 2.24 7.23
CA TRP A 79 3.72 2.56 8.28
C TRP A 79 5.15 2.19 7.84
N MET A 80 5.33 0.99 7.28
CA MET A 80 6.63 0.56 6.75
C MET A 80 7.09 1.46 5.59
N PHE A 81 6.17 1.88 4.72
CA PHE A 81 6.48 2.82 3.65
C PHE A 81 6.93 4.18 4.17
N GLU A 82 6.34 4.69 5.23
CA GLU A 82 6.71 5.99 5.80
C GLU A 82 8.04 5.95 6.55
N ASN A 83 8.28 4.89 7.31
CA ASN A 83 9.39 4.84 8.27
C ASN A 83 10.59 4.03 7.76
N ASN A 84 10.36 2.85 7.17
CA ASN A 84 11.41 1.85 6.87
C ASN A 84 11.25 1.24 5.46
N SER A 85 10.98 2.04 4.42
CA SER A 85 10.60 1.52 3.09
C SER A 85 11.63 0.62 2.39
N SER A 86 12.91 0.70 2.77
CA SER A 86 13.98 -0.12 2.19
C SER A 86 14.04 -1.52 2.78
N GLU A 87 13.90 -1.63 4.10
CA GLU A 87 13.96 -2.89 4.83
C GLU A 87 12.58 -3.53 5.06
N ALA A 88 11.50 -2.75 4.93
CA ALA A 88 10.10 -3.19 5.02
C ALA A 88 9.78 -3.97 6.30
N TYR A 89 10.20 -3.42 7.45
CA TYR A 89 9.91 -3.94 8.79
C TYR A 89 9.20 -2.92 9.67
N ILE A 90 8.47 -3.44 10.66
CA ILE A 90 7.84 -2.65 11.71
C ILE A 90 8.21 -3.22 13.10
N PRO A 91 8.62 -2.37 14.07
CA PRO A 91 8.88 -2.82 15.43
C PRO A 91 7.63 -3.33 16.12
N GLN A 92 7.82 -4.25 17.07
CA GLN A 92 6.72 -4.84 17.84
C GLN A 92 5.79 -3.83 18.49
N SER A 93 6.35 -2.81 19.13
CA SER A 93 5.57 -1.76 19.79
C SER A 93 4.65 -1.01 18.83
N GLU A 94 5.07 -0.83 17.57
CA GLU A 94 4.34 -0.05 16.59
C GLU A 94 3.21 -0.86 15.94
N TYR A 95 3.46 -2.10 15.53
CA TYR A 95 2.36 -2.90 14.97
C TYR A 95 1.33 -3.26 16.05
N GLN A 96 1.73 -3.39 17.32
CA GLN A 96 0.77 -3.61 18.43
C GLN A 96 -0.17 -2.40 18.63
N LYS A 97 0.33 -1.17 18.46
CA LYS A 97 -0.51 0.04 18.47
C LYS A 97 -1.54 -0.01 17.33
N ILE A 98 -1.09 -0.32 16.11
CA ILE A 98 -1.97 -0.48 14.94
C ILE A 98 -3.06 -1.51 15.21
N CYS A 99 -2.70 -2.68 15.74
CA CYS A 99 -3.68 -3.71 16.10
C CYS A 99 -4.73 -3.14 17.07
N ASN A 100 -4.29 -2.51 18.16
CA ASN A 100 -5.20 -1.97 19.18
C ASN A 100 -6.13 -0.87 18.62
N GLU A 101 -5.64 0.00 17.75
CA GLU A 101 -6.43 1.04 17.11
C GLU A 101 -7.52 0.47 16.19
N VAL A 102 -7.18 -0.51 15.35
CA VAL A 102 -8.16 -1.18 14.47
C VAL A 102 -9.19 -1.95 15.30
N MET A 103 -8.77 -2.58 16.41
CA MET A 103 -9.69 -3.27 17.31
C MET A 103 -10.70 -2.32 17.95
N HIS A 104 -10.22 -1.20 18.50
CA HIS A 104 -11.06 -0.21 19.16
C HIS A 104 -12.12 0.35 18.20
N LYS A 105 -11.76 0.58 16.93
CA LYS A 105 -12.71 1.03 15.89
C LYS A 105 -13.77 -0.02 15.56
N SER A 106 -13.47 -1.30 15.74
CA SER A 106 -14.36 -2.41 15.37
C SER A 106 -15.22 -2.97 16.51
N GLY A 107 -15.02 -2.53 17.76
CA GLY A 107 -15.79 -2.98 18.92
C GLY A 107 -15.49 -4.42 19.41
N ASN A 108 -14.46 -5.08 18.86
CA ASN A 108 -14.11 -6.47 19.16
C ASN A 108 -13.10 -6.60 20.32
N LYS A 109 -13.19 -7.68 21.11
CA LYS A 109 -12.28 -7.97 22.24
C LYS A 109 -10.82 -8.20 21.78
N THR A 110 -9.88 -7.61 22.51
CA THR A 110 -8.47 -7.35 22.12
C THR A 110 -7.52 -8.55 22.15
N GLU A 111 -7.71 -9.53 23.05
CA GLU A 111 -6.65 -10.52 23.34
C GLU A 111 -6.53 -11.65 22.30
N ILE A 112 -7.64 -12.15 21.77
CA ILE A 112 -7.65 -13.26 20.82
C ILE A 112 -7.05 -12.84 19.45
N LEU A 113 -7.24 -11.58 19.09
CA LEU A 113 -6.86 -11.02 17.78
C LEU A 113 -5.36 -10.79 17.61
N GLN A 114 -4.64 -10.46 18.68
CA GLN A 114 -3.19 -10.20 18.60
C GLN A 114 -2.38 -11.46 18.29
N GLN A 115 -2.78 -12.61 18.85
CA GLN A 115 -2.17 -13.90 18.54
C GLN A 115 -2.63 -14.42 17.17
N ASP A 116 -3.90 -14.24 16.83
CA ASP A 116 -4.47 -14.78 15.60
C ASP A 116 -4.05 -14.02 14.34
N PHE A 117 -3.81 -12.71 14.45
CA PHE A 117 -3.19 -11.93 13.38
C PHE A 117 -1.79 -12.46 13.02
N LYS A 118 -1.02 -12.94 14.00
CA LYS A 118 0.32 -13.51 13.78
C LYS A 118 0.27 -14.93 13.22
N ILE A 119 -0.58 -15.79 13.80
CA ILE A 119 -0.73 -17.21 13.44
C ILE A 119 -1.46 -17.37 12.09
N GLY A 120 -2.18 -16.32 11.66
CA GLY A 120 -3.07 -16.30 10.51
C GLY A 120 -2.44 -16.14 9.12
N ASN A 121 -1.25 -15.54 9.03
CA ASN A 121 -0.99 -14.65 7.90
C ASN A 121 0.39 -14.79 7.25
N TYR A 122 0.60 -13.90 6.30
CA TYR A 122 1.79 -13.66 5.50
C TYR A 122 2.80 -12.73 6.21
N PHE A 123 3.02 -12.95 7.51
CA PHE A 123 4.02 -12.21 8.30
C PHE A 123 5.08 -13.13 8.88
N LYS A 124 6.29 -12.59 9.08
CA LYS A 124 7.43 -13.23 9.74
C LYS A 124 7.91 -12.34 10.89
N LEU A 125 8.11 -12.94 12.07
CA LEU A 125 8.79 -12.29 13.19
C LEU A 125 10.27 -12.62 13.16
N VAL A 126 11.13 -11.63 13.36
CA VAL A 126 12.57 -11.78 13.49
C VAL A 126 12.98 -11.26 14.86
N LYS A 127 13.68 -12.09 15.64
CA LYS A 127 14.25 -11.74 16.94
C LYS A 127 15.71 -11.38 16.75
N HIS A 128 16.11 -10.21 17.24
CA HIS A 128 17.49 -9.76 17.13
C HIS A 128 18.36 -10.18 18.34
N CYS A 129 17.77 -10.37 19.53
CA CYS A 129 18.42 -10.93 20.73
C CYS A 129 17.45 -11.83 21.54
N GLU A 130 17.99 -12.72 22.37
CA GLU A 130 17.20 -13.44 23.40
C GLU A 130 16.79 -12.48 24.52
N GLY A 131 15.67 -11.77 24.33
CA GLY A 131 15.12 -10.82 25.30
C GLY A 131 13.75 -10.27 24.86
N VAL A 132 12.96 -9.79 25.82
CA VAL A 132 11.50 -9.52 25.69
C VAL A 132 11.12 -8.29 24.81
N ALA A 133 12.05 -7.67 24.08
CA ALA A 133 11.76 -6.37 23.45
C ALA A 133 12.43 -6.07 22.10
N THR A 134 12.80 -7.07 21.29
CA THR A 134 13.40 -6.82 19.96
C THR A 134 12.85 -7.73 18.87
N GLU A 135 11.52 -7.83 18.79
CA GLU A 135 10.87 -8.49 17.66
C GLU A 135 10.50 -7.46 16.58
N ASP A 136 11.03 -7.67 15.38
CA ASP A 136 10.62 -6.95 14.18
C ASP A 136 9.68 -7.83 13.35
N LEU A 137 8.60 -7.23 12.85
CA LEU A 137 7.63 -7.88 11.99
C LEU A 137 7.89 -7.49 10.54
N TYR A 138 7.94 -8.49 9.68
CA TYR A 138 8.11 -8.37 8.23
C TYR A 138 6.93 -9.01 7.53
N PHE A 139 6.58 -8.53 6.34
CA PHE A 139 5.86 -9.38 5.40
C PHE A 139 6.78 -10.53 4.99
N ILE A 140 6.24 -11.73 4.85
CA ILE A 140 6.99 -12.92 4.39
C ILE A 140 7.67 -12.70 3.03
N HIS A 141 7.15 -11.78 2.22
CA HIS A 141 7.69 -11.42 0.93
C HIS A 141 7.44 -9.95 0.63
N ARG A 142 8.43 -9.30 0.02
CA ARG A 142 8.42 -7.84 -0.25
C ARG A 142 7.29 -7.40 -1.18
N SER A 143 6.94 -8.21 -2.18
CA SER A 143 5.83 -7.89 -3.09
C SER A 143 4.47 -7.80 -2.37
N ILE A 144 4.29 -8.51 -1.25
CA ILE A 144 3.06 -8.43 -0.45
C ILE A 144 3.00 -7.07 0.27
N TYR A 145 4.13 -6.64 0.85
CA TYR A 145 4.27 -5.29 1.38
C TYR A 145 3.95 -4.24 0.30
N GLU A 146 4.58 -4.34 -0.88
CA GLU A 146 4.40 -3.39 -1.98
C GLU A 146 2.96 -3.41 -2.52
N TYR A 147 2.29 -4.56 -2.48
CA TYR A 147 0.86 -4.69 -2.77
C TYR A 147 0.00 -3.92 -1.77
N PHE A 148 0.18 -4.15 -0.45
CA PHE A 148 -0.66 -3.50 0.57
C PHE A 148 -0.44 -2.00 0.65
N VAL A 149 0.77 -1.49 0.36
CA VAL A 149 1.00 -0.05 0.22
C VAL A 149 0.19 0.52 -0.94
N ALA A 150 0.26 -0.09 -2.12
CA ALA A 150 -0.47 0.36 -3.29
C ALA A 150 -2.00 0.27 -3.08
N GLU A 151 -2.46 -0.80 -2.44
CA GLU A 151 -3.87 -0.98 -2.08
C GLU A 151 -4.37 0.09 -1.12
N TYR A 152 -3.60 0.43 -0.08
CA TYR A 152 -3.98 1.47 0.87
C TYR A 152 -4.05 2.84 0.19
N ILE A 153 -3.06 3.18 -0.65
CA ILE A 153 -3.05 4.44 -1.40
C ILE A 153 -4.26 4.49 -2.34
N TYR A 154 -4.48 3.44 -3.13
CA TYR A 154 -5.61 3.36 -4.05
C TYR A 154 -6.95 3.53 -3.31
N LYS A 155 -7.17 2.78 -2.23
CA LYS A 155 -8.41 2.84 -1.46
C LYS A 155 -8.63 4.23 -0.87
N SER A 156 -7.59 4.83 -0.31
CA SER A 156 -7.65 6.18 0.28
C SER A 156 -8.00 7.25 -0.76
N ILE A 157 -7.52 7.09 -2.00
CA ILE A 157 -7.88 7.97 -3.12
C ILE A 157 -9.32 7.69 -3.55
N SER A 158 -9.68 6.44 -3.80
CA SER A 158 -10.99 6.06 -4.34
C SER A 158 -12.15 6.45 -3.43
N ASP A 159 -11.95 6.38 -2.11
CA ASP A 159 -13.01 6.67 -1.14
C ASP A 159 -13.37 8.16 -1.08
N ILE A 160 -12.50 9.04 -1.59
CA ILE A 160 -12.60 10.50 -1.42
C ILE A 160 -12.57 11.27 -2.74
N ALA A 161 -12.16 10.61 -3.83
CA ALA A 161 -12.11 11.21 -5.16
C ALA A 161 -13.45 11.83 -5.57
N GLU A 162 -14.59 11.26 -5.20
CA GLU A 162 -15.92 11.81 -5.54
C GLU A 162 -16.40 12.92 -4.57
N VAL A 163 -15.66 13.18 -3.48
CA VAL A 163 -16.07 14.12 -2.43
C VAL A 163 -15.50 15.52 -2.67
N SER A 164 -14.17 15.66 -2.75
CA SER A 164 -13.53 16.97 -2.90
C SER A 164 -12.05 16.88 -3.26
N ALA A 165 -11.60 17.68 -4.24
CA ALA A 165 -10.18 17.84 -4.58
C ALA A 165 -9.33 18.34 -3.39
N LYS A 166 -9.90 19.19 -2.52
CA LYS A 166 -9.20 19.70 -1.32
C LYS A 166 -8.94 18.59 -0.30
N GLU A 167 -9.93 17.74 -0.09
CA GLU A 167 -9.79 16.62 0.85
C GLU A 167 -8.86 15.54 0.29
N LEU A 168 -8.89 15.34 -1.03
CA LEU A 168 -7.94 14.50 -1.72
C LEU A 168 -6.50 15.05 -1.58
N ALA A 169 -6.29 16.36 -1.75
CA ALA A 169 -5.00 17.01 -1.54
C ALA A 169 -4.49 16.81 -0.10
N ARG A 170 -5.36 16.94 0.91
CA ARG A 170 -5.03 16.65 2.32
C ARG A 170 -4.53 15.22 2.49
N ILE A 171 -5.18 14.25 1.85
CA ILE A 171 -4.83 12.82 1.99
C ILE A 171 -3.57 12.47 1.24
N LEU A 172 -3.43 12.91 0.00
CA LEU A 172 -2.22 12.69 -0.80
C LEU A 172 -0.99 13.29 -0.10
N GLY A 173 -1.12 14.51 0.45
CA GLY A 173 -0.07 15.11 1.26
C GLY A 173 0.31 14.27 2.48
N LYS A 174 -0.66 13.64 3.16
CA LYS A 174 -0.39 12.76 4.30
C LYS A 174 0.26 11.44 3.91
N LEU A 175 -0.21 10.81 2.84
CA LEU A 175 0.25 9.48 2.41
C LEU A 175 1.63 9.53 1.76
N LEU A 176 1.89 10.55 0.94
CA LEU A 176 3.05 10.57 0.04
C LEU A 176 4.27 11.31 0.62
N LYS A 177 4.17 11.86 1.83
CA LYS A 177 5.25 12.59 2.53
C LYS A 177 6.43 11.72 2.94
N GLY A 178 6.21 10.41 3.01
CA GLY A 178 7.14 9.42 3.55
C GLY A 178 8.33 9.21 2.63
N ASN A 179 8.38 8.06 1.95
CA ASN A 179 9.43 7.74 0.98
C ASN A 179 8.93 7.87 -0.46
N LEU A 180 9.82 7.69 -1.44
CA LEU A 180 9.43 7.64 -2.85
C LEU A 180 8.76 6.30 -3.18
N LEU A 181 7.72 6.35 -4.01
CA LEU A 181 7.03 5.17 -4.52
C LEU A 181 7.98 4.40 -5.46
N LYS A 182 8.28 3.16 -5.09
CA LYS A 182 9.13 2.28 -5.90
C LYS A 182 8.32 1.68 -7.05
N ASN A 183 9.03 1.22 -8.08
CA ASN A 183 8.44 0.68 -9.31
C ASN A 183 7.35 -0.38 -9.06
N GLU A 184 7.53 -1.29 -8.11
CA GLU A 184 6.54 -2.32 -7.80
C GLU A 184 5.25 -1.74 -7.19
N ILE A 185 5.36 -0.76 -6.29
CA ILE A 185 4.20 -0.05 -5.73
C ILE A 185 3.48 0.71 -6.85
N LEU A 186 4.23 1.41 -7.71
CA LEU A 186 3.69 2.14 -8.86
C LEU A 186 2.99 1.21 -9.86
N ARG A 187 3.56 0.04 -10.12
CA ARG A 187 2.98 -1.00 -10.98
C ARG A 187 1.65 -1.51 -10.43
N ASN A 188 1.62 -1.83 -9.14
CA ASN A 188 0.40 -2.25 -8.43
C ASN A 188 -0.67 -1.15 -8.46
N LEU A 189 -0.27 0.10 -8.21
CA LEU A 189 -1.17 1.26 -8.18
C LEU A 189 -1.75 1.55 -9.58
N LYS A 190 -0.91 1.56 -10.62
CA LYS A 190 -1.33 1.75 -12.01
C LYS A 190 -2.36 0.71 -12.43
N TYR A 191 -2.14 -0.54 -12.04
CA TYR A 191 -3.08 -1.62 -12.31
C TYR A 191 -4.45 -1.36 -11.67
N LYS A 192 -4.48 -1.05 -10.36
CA LYS A 192 -5.72 -0.75 -9.62
C LYS A 192 -6.44 0.48 -10.18
N ILE A 193 -5.71 1.53 -10.55
CA ILE A 193 -6.27 2.74 -11.20
C ILE A 193 -6.89 2.41 -12.55
N LYS A 194 -6.25 1.57 -13.38
CA LYS A 194 -6.78 1.17 -14.68
C LYS A 194 -8.12 0.43 -14.58
N LEU A 195 -8.32 -0.34 -13.50
CA LEU A 195 -9.59 -1.02 -13.21
C LEU A 195 -10.61 -0.13 -12.49
N CYS A 196 -10.21 1.07 -12.08
CA CYS A 196 -11.08 1.98 -11.34
C CYS A 196 -12.22 2.46 -12.23
N LYS A 197 -13.44 2.42 -11.68
CA LYS A 197 -14.67 2.86 -12.38
C LYS A 197 -15.06 4.31 -12.07
N ILE A 198 -14.25 5.02 -11.29
CA ILE A 198 -14.52 6.41 -10.92
C ILE A 198 -14.28 7.28 -12.15
N ASN A 199 -15.37 7.80 -12.71
CA ASN A 199 -15.32 8.74 -13.81
C ASN A 199 -14.53 9.98 -13.39
N ASN A 200 -13.69 10.51 -14.28
CA ASN A 200 -12.90 11.73 -14.05
C ASN A 200 -11.89 11.67 -12.88
N LEU A 201 -11.55 10.48 -12.36
CA LEU A 201 -10.56 10.33 -11.29
C LEU A 201 -9.25 11.10 -11.59
N GLY A 202 -8.74 10.99 -12.82
CA GLY A 202 -7.54 11.70 -13.25
C GLY A 202 -7.66 13.23 -13.14
N ASN A 203 -8.80 13.79 -13.55
CA ASN A 203 -9.04 15.24 -13.46
C ASN A 203 -9.06 15.72 -12.01
N ILE A 204 -9.71 14.98 -11.11
CA ILE A 204 -9.80 15.36 -9.69
C ILE A 204 -8.44 15.27 -9.00
N ILE A 205 -7.64 14.25 -9.32
CA ILE A 205 -6.25 14.14 -8.86
C ILE A 205 -5.41 15.31 -9.39
N ASN A 206 -5.60 15.69 -10.65
CA ASN A 206 -4.90 16.82 -11.26
C ASN A 206 -5.27 18.16 -10.60
N ASP A 207 -6.55 18.38 -10.30
CA ASP A 207 -7.03 19.56 -9.58
C ASP A 207 -6.41 19.62 -8.17
N ALA A 208 -6.42 18.50 -7.44
CA ALA A 208 -5.78 18.39 -6.13
C ALA A 208 -4.27 18.70 -6.23
N PHE A 209 -3.58 18.17 -7.25
CA PHE A 209 -2.17 18.44 -7.48
C PHE A 209 -1.88 19.91 -7.77
N HIS A 210 -2.70 20.58 -8.59
CA HIS A 210 -2.54 22.00 -8.85
C HIS A 210 -2.78 22.86 -7.62
N MET A 211 -3.76 22.51 -6.76
CA MET A 211 -3.93 23.16 -5.46
C MET A 211 -2.67 23.00 -4.59
N MET A 212 -2.14 21.79 -4.51
CA MET A 212 -0.91 21.48 -3.76
C MET A 212 0.31 22.22 -4.32
N LEU A 213 0.45 22.34 -5.65
CA LEU A 213 1.52 23.11 -6.28
C LEU A 213 1.49 24.59 -5.92
N ASN A 214 0.30 25.17 -5.77
CA ASN A 214 0.12 26.60 -5.51
C ASN A 214 0.33 26.95 -4.04
N ASP A 215 -0.19 26.14 -3.13
CA ASP A 215 -0.18 26.46 -1.70
C ASP A 215 0.95 25.77 -0.92
N GLY A 216 1.54 24.73 -1.50
CA GLY A 216 2.52 23.85 -0.86
C GLY A 216 2.04 22.40 -0.84
N MET A 217 2.92 21.45 -1.17
CA MET A 217 2.58 20.03 -1.30
C MET A 217 2.01 19.42 -0.02
N ILE A 218 2.39 19.94 1.14
CA ILE A 218 1.88 19.45 2.43
C ILE A 218 0.95 20.45 3.12
N TYR A 219 0.63 21.58 2.49
CA TYR A 219 -0.15 22.66 3.09
C TYR A 219 -1.49 22.17 3.65
N TYR A 220 -2.25 21.46 2.82
CA TYR A 220 -3.59 20.99 3.15
C TYR A 220 -3.64 19.93 4.25
N THR A 221 -2.50 19.34 4.64
CA THR A 221 -2.44 18.37 5.73
C THR A 221 -2.77 18.98 7.10
N ASN A 222 -2.60 20.30 7.24
CA ASN A 222 -2.68 21.05 8.50
C ASN A 222 -1.82 20.47 9.62
N GLN A 223 -0.66 19.88 9.26
CA GLN A 223 0.27 19.25 10.19
C GLN A 223 1.70 19.78 9.98
N CYS A 224 2.45 19.86 11.07
CA CYS A 224 3.88 20.18 11.02
C CYS A 224 4.71 18.89 10.98
N TYR A 225 5.57 18.78 9.97
CA TYR A 225 6.44 17.61 9.81
C TYR A 225 7.90 17.96 10.09
N LYS A 226 8.67 16.99 10.59
CA LYS A 226 10.12 17.10 10.64
C LYS A 226 10.67 17.02 9.22
N ASN A 227 11.64 17.87 8.90
CA ASN A 227 12.24 17.95 7.57
C ASN A 227 11.21 18.24 6.45
N ILE A 228 10.50 19.37 6.61
CA ILE A 228 9.43 19.86 5.71
C ILE A 228 9.83 19.80 4.24
N PHE A 229 11.05 20.24 3.90
CA PHE A 229 11.54 20.23 2.52
C PHE A 229 11.59 18.83 1.92
N LYS A 230 12.03 17.81 2.67
CA LYS A 230 12.05 16.42 2.19
C LYS A 230 10.62 15.90 1.97
N CYS A 231 9.71 16.18 2.91
CA CYS A 231 8.31 15.78 2.79
C CYS A 231 7.65 16.41 1.55
N GLU A 232 7.83 17.71 1.36
CA GLU A 232 7.35 18.47 0.18
C GLU A 232 7.84 17.83 -1.13
N MET A 233 9.15 17.57 -1.23
CA MET A 233 9.73 16.98 -2.45
C MET A 233 9.25 15.55 -2.69
N ASN A 234 9.09 14.75 -1.63
CA ASN A 234 8.59 13.38 -1.76
C ASN A 234 7.13 13.35 -2.22
N VAL A 235 6.27 14.21 -1.64
CA VAL A 235 4.89 14.35 -2.11
C VAL A 235 4.87 14.77 -3.58
N PHE A 236 5.63 15.81 -3.95
CA PHE A 236 5.70 16.27 -5.33
C PHE A 236 6.12 15.16 -6.30
N ALA A 237 7.22 14.47 -6.02
CA ALA A 237 7.74 13.40 -6.87
C ALA A 237 6.74 12.25 -7.02
N ASN A 238 6.16 11.79 -5.91
CA ASN A 238 5.17 10.73 -5.93
C ASN A 238 3.89 11.12 -6.68
N MET A 239 3.46 12.38 -6.53
CA MET A 239 2.31 12.92 -7.25
C MET A 239 2.54 12.94 -8.76
N LEU A 240 3.75 13.33 -9.21
CA LEU A 240 4.09 13.28 -10.63
C LEU A 240 3.98 11.86 -11.20
N GLU A 241 4.51 10.86 -10.48
CA GLU A 241 4.40 9.46 -10.89
C GLU A 241 2.94 9.01 -11.00
N ILE A 242 2.09 9.40 -10.03
CA ILE A 242 0.65 9.08 -10.04
C ILE A 242 -0.06 9.74 -11.22
N ILE A 243 0.19 11.02 -11.49
CA ILE A 243 -0.47 11.75 -12.59
C ILE A 243 -0.09 11.14 -13.94
N HIS A 244 1.17 10.75 -14.13
CA HIS A 244 1.62 10.09 -15.35
C HIS A 244 0.97 8.71 -15.58
N MET A 245 0.25 8.14 -14.60
CA MET A 245 -0.51 6.91 -14.81
C MET A 245 -1.78 7.13 -15.64
N PHE A 246 -2.29 8.35 -15.71
CA PHE A 246 -3.51 8.69 -16.42
C PHE A 246 -3.20 9.21 -17.82
N GLU A 247 -3.80 8.58 -18.83
CA GLU A 247 -3.71 9.04 -20.22
C GLU A 247 -4.54 10.32 -20.41
N GLY A 248 -3.98 11.30 -21.12
CA GLY A 248 -4.73 12.50 -21.54
C GLY A 248 -4.84 13.62 -20.50
N ILE A 249 -4.17 13.55 -19.35
CA ILE A 249 -4.05 14.69 -18.44
C ILE A 249 -3.06 15.69 -19.02
N ASP A 250 -3.55 16.88 -19.39
CA ASP A 250 -2.70 18.00 -19.81
C ASP A 250 -2.21 18.77 -18.56
N LEU A 251 -0.99 18.47 -18.15
CA LEU A 251 -0.32 19.17 -17.05
C LEU A 251 0.03 20.59 -17.51
N LYS A 252 -0.78 21.56 -17.09
CA LYS A 252 -0.46 22.98 -17.30
C LYS A 252 0.83 23.32 -16.57
N TYR A 253 1.88 23.60 -17.34
CA TYR A 253 3.18 23.95 -16.78
C TYR A 253 3.11 25.31 -16.08
N THR A 254 3.17 25.30 -14.75
CA THR A 254 3.15 26.53 -13.93
C THR A 254 4.55 26.90 -13.45
N GLU A 255 4.75 28.17 -13.08
CA GLU A 255 6.01 28.64 -12.49
C GLU A 255 6.37 27.85 -11.22
N ASN A 256 5.37 27.49 -10.41
CA ASN A 256 5.57 26.67 -9.22
C ASN A 256 6.03 25.26 -9.59
N MET A 257 5.45 24.64 -10.62
CA MET A 257 5.91 23.35 -11.12
C MET A 257 7.37 23.41 -11.56
N HIS A 258 7.80 24.49 -12.23
CA HIS A 258 9.19 24.71 -12.59
C HIS A 258 10.11 24.78 -11.36
N LYS A 259 9.69 25.47 -10.29
CA LYS A 259 10.44 25.55 -9.02
C LYS A 259 10.62 24.17 -8.40
N TYR A 260 9.55 23.39 -8.27
CA TYR A 260 9.62 22.02 -7.73
C TYR A 260 10.51 21.10 -8.57
N LEU A 261 10.38 21.16 -9.91
CA LEU A 261 11.23 20.39 -10.82
C LEU A 261 12.71 20.73 -10.65
N LYS A 262 13.05 22.02 -10.58
CA LYS A 262 14.43 22.48 -10.41
C LYS A 262 15.03 22.00 -9.08
N ILE A 263 14.27 22.07 -7.99
CA ILE A 263 14.72 21.62 -6.67
C ILE A 263 14.92 20.10 -6.67
N ASN A 264 13.98 19.34 -7.22
CA ASN A 264 14.03 17.88 -7.28
C ASN A 264 15.22 17.37 -8.12
N LEU A 265 15.51 18.01 -9.26
CA LEU A 265 16.69 17.70 -10.09
C LEU A 265 18.02 17.95 -9.36
N ASN A 266 18.09 18.99 -8.53
CA ASN A 266 19.29 19.27 -7.74
C ASN A 266 19.45 18.26 -6.59
N TYR A 267 18.34 17.85 -5.97
CA TYR A 267 18.32 16.86 -4.90
C TYR A 267 18.77 15.49 -5.42
N SER A 268 18.19 15.01 -6.53
CA SER A 268 18.57 13.73 -7.16
C SER A 268 20.04 13.64 -7.62
N ARG A 269 20.68 14.79 -7.91
CA ARG A 269 22.11 14.85 -8.23
C ARG A 269 23.00 14.75 -6.99
N GLN A 270 22.59 15.31 -5.85
CA GLN A 270 23.37 15.23 -4.60
C GLN A 270 23.48 13.79 -4.06
N TYR A 271 22.43 12.97 -4.20
CA TYR A 271 22.44 11.56 -3.74
C TYR A 271 23.08 10.57 -4.72
N LYS A 272 23.53 11.01 -5.91
CA LYS A 272 24.37 10.21 -6.82
C LYS A 272 25.87 10.37 -6.55
N LEU A 273 26.26 11.27 -5.65
CA LEU A 273 27.65 11.60 -5.33
C LEU A 273 28.09 11.09 -3.94
N THR A 274 27.27 10.27 -3.30
CA THR A 274 27.54 9.55 -2.04
C THR A 274 27.24 8.08 -2.22
#